data_AF-A0A953SEB7-F1
#
_entry.id   AF-A0A953SEB7-F1
#
_cell.length_a   1.000
_cell.length_b   1.000
_cell.length_c   1.000
_cell.angle_alpha   90.00
_cell.angle_beta   90.00
_cell.angle_gamma   90.00
#
_symmetry.space_group_name_H-M   'P 1'
#
loop_
_entity.id
_entity.type
_entity.pdbx_description
1 polymer ?
#
loop_
_entity_poly.entity_id
_entity_poly.type
_entity_poly.pdbx_seq_one_letter_code
_entity_poly.pdbx_strand_id
1 'polypeptide(L)'
;MQGTQIGFSGLAAGLLLAASVHANEVDDSFHPYRNGFPTYPGLEPGMTIDKSNVAQFKEILDDATYRYIDNGWYQFPVIPTAEFPLHPGYIEASRANPGKVQLDENGLLVNSTAGRAFPKEPDPNDPQAGQKLVWSYQYGFNSG
;
A
#
# COMPACT_ATOMS: atom_id res chain seq x y z
N MET A 1 48.21 5.88 -48.43
CA MET A 1 49.42 5.44 -47.70
C MET A 1 49.28 5.89 -46.25
N GLN A 2 49.30 4.93 -45.31
CA GLN A 2 49.57 5.03 -43.85
C GLN A 2 48.63 5.92 -43.01
N GLY A 3 48.19 5.60 -41.78
CA GLY A 3 48.46 4.50 -40.85
C GLY A 3 47.97 4.89 -39.44
N THR A 4 47.44 3.91 -38.71
CA THR A 4 46.88 3.82 -37.33
C THR A 4 47.78 4.40 -36.20
N GLN A 5 47.27 5.00 -35.09
CA GLN A 5 47.01 4.40 -33.74
C GLN A 5 46.58 5.51 -32.73
N ILE A 6 45.41 5.42 -32.06
CA ILE A 6 45.10 5.03 -30.64
C ILE A 6 45.78 5.82 -29.51
N GLY A 7 44.95 6.37 -28.60
CA GLY A 7 45.31 6.80 -27.25
C GLY A 7 44.09 6.93 -26.33
N PHE A 8 43.88 5.92 -25.48
CA PHE A 8 42.86 5.78 -24.42
C PHE A 8 43.15 6.70 -23.21
N SER A 9 42.11 7.19 -22.52
CA SER A 9 41.94 7.16 -21.04
C SER A 9 41.23 8.39 -20.47
N GLY A 10 40.20 8.16 -19.66
CA GLY A 10 39.57 9.19 -18.83
C GLY A 10 38.20 8.80 -18.27
N LEU A 11 38.08 7.60 -17.72
CA LEU A 11 36.89 7.08 -17.02
C LEU A 11 36.95 7.50 -15.54
N ALA A 12 35.93 8.19 -15.01
CA ALA A 12 35.54 8.27 -13.58
C ALA A 12 34.64 9.51 -13.39
N ALA A 13 33.55 9.53 -12.64
CA ALA A 13 32.91 8.51 -11.83
C ALA A 13 31.44 8.94 -11.69
N GLY A 14 30.54 7.97 -11.81
CA GLY A 14 29.15 8.15 -11.40
C GLY A 14 29.10 8.34 -9.88
N LEU A 15 28.40 9.38 -9.43
CA LEU A 15 27.78 9.34 -8.11
C LEU A 15 26.32 8.90 -8.31
N LEU A 16 26.05 7.69 -7.83
CA LEU A 16 24.73 7.15 -7.58
C LEU A 16 23.94 8.10 -6.69
N LEU A 17 22.97 8.81 -7.25
CA LEU A 17 21.82 9.32 -6.51
C LEU A 17 20.78 8.18 -6.43
N ALA A 18 21.05 7.17 -5.60
CA ALA A 18 20.12 6.09 -5.31
C ALA A 18 19.58 6.20 -3.88
N ALA A 19 19.11 7.39 -3.48
CA ALA A 19 18.62 7.64 -2.13
C ALA A 19 17.38 8.56 -2.07
N SER A 20 16.41 8.38 -2.98
CA SER A 20 15.12 9.09 -2.87
C SER A 20 13.89 8.37 -3.45
N VAL A 21 14.01 7.11 -3.91
CA VAL A 21 12.89 6.37 -4.53
C VAL A 21 12.26 5.32 -3.59
N HIS A 22 12.75 5.17 -2.36
CA HIS A 22 12.29 4.11 -1.43
C HIS A 22 11.44 4.61 -0.26
N ALA A 23 11.50 5.90 0.09
CA ALA A 23 10.72 6.44 1.20
C ALA A 23 9.23 6.54 0.84
N ASN A 24 8.92 6.86 -0.41
CA ASN A 24 7.53 6.99 -0.89
C ASN A 24 6.78 5.65 -0.88
N GLU A 25 7.36 4.53 -1.31
CA GLU A 25 6.63 3.26 -1.40
C GLU A 25 6.13 2.78 -0.02
N VAL A 26 6.94 2.96 1.02
CA VAL A 26 6.55 2.60 2.40
C VAL A 26 5.53 3.58 2.95
N ASP A 27 5.74 4.88 2.77
CA ASP A 27 4.81 5.91 3.27
C ASP A 27 3.47 5.87 2.56
N ASP A 28 3.47 5.69 1.24
CA ASP A 28 2.27 5.56 0.41
C ASP A 28 1.47 4.31 0.80
N SER A 29 2.15 3.21 1.16
CA SER A 29 1.50 1.97 1.56
C SER A 29 0.96 1.99 2.99
N PHE A 30 1.62 2.70 3.91
CA PHE A 30 1.27 2.68 5.35
C PHE A 30 0.50 3.90 5.84
N HIS A 31 0.46 4.98 5.05
CA HIS A 31 -0.28 6.21 5.37
C HIS A 31 -1.24 6.59 4.23
N PRO A 32 -2.23 5.73 3.91
CA PRO A 32 -3.14 5.96 2.79
C PRO A 32 -4.01 7.22 2.96
N TYR A 33 -4.19 7.70 4.19
CA TYR A 33 -5.02 8.88 4.50
C TYR A 33 -4.22 10.16 4.77
N ARG A 34 -2.90 10.18 4.47
CA ARG A 34 -2.04 11.36 4.68
C ARG A 34 -2.53 12.61 3.94
N ASN A 35 -3.29 12.42 2.86
CA ASN A 35 -3.83 13.50 2.03
C ASN A 35 -5.32 13.77 2.29
N GLY A 36 -5.90 13.17 3.33
CA GLY A 36 -7.30 13.29 3.69
C GLY A 36 -8.07 11.97 3.61
N PHE A 37 -9.29 11.97 4.14
CA PHE A 37 -10.19 10.84 4.14
C PHE A 37 -11.17 10.90 2.95
N PRO A 38 -11.70 9.76 2.50
CA PRO A 38 -12.83 9.73 1.58
C PRO A 38 -14.03 10.50 2.13
N THR A 39 -14.73 11.22 1.27
CA THR A 39 -15.95 11.96 1.61
C THR A 39 -17.08 11.59 0.66
N TYR A 40 -18.33 11.77 1.11
CA TYR A 40 -19.52 11.56 0.29
C TYR A 40 -20.54 12.67 0.57
N PRO A 41 -21.16 13.28 -0.46
CA PRO A 41 -22.11 14.37 -0.25
C PRO A 41 -23.25 14.01 0.71
N GLY A 42 -23.46 14.85 1.72
CA GLY A 42 -24.52 14.66 2.72
C GLY A 42 -24.20 13.62 3.80
N LEU A 43 -23.02 13.00 3.78
CA LEU A 43 -22.53 12.13 4.85
C LEU A 43 -21.64 12.94 5.80
N GLU A 44 -22.14 13.23 7.00
CA GLU A 44 -21.43 14.03 7.99
C GLU A 44 -21.30 13.28 9.33
N PRO A 45 -20.14 13.34 10.01
CA PRO A 45 -20.02 12.80 11.36
C PRO A 45 -21.09 13.34 12.32
N GLY A 46 -21.63 12.47 13.17
CA GLY A 46 -22.69 12.78 14.13
C GLY A 46 -24.11 12.46 13.64
N MET A 47 -24.31 12.21 12.34
CA MET A 47 -25.59 11.72 11.85
C MET A 47 -25.80 10.24 12.18
N THR A 48 -27.05 9.77 12.12
CA THR A 48 -27.38 8.34 12.14
C THR A 48 -27.89 7.94 10.76
N ILE A 49 -27.32 6.87 10.20
CA ILE A 49 -27.89 6.23 9.01
C ILE A 49 -28.95 5.24 9.50
N ASP A 50 -30.18 5.47 9.07
CA ASP A 50 -31.35 4.68 9.41
C ASP A 50 -32.31 4.59 8.21
N LYS A 51 -33.45 3.91 8.41
CA LYS A 51 -34.47 3.71 7.38
C LYS A 51 -34.95 5.00 6.70
N SER A 52 -34.93 6.13 7.39
CA SER A 52 -35.44 7.41 6.87
C SER A 52 -34.51 8.06 5.83
N ASN A 53 -33.21 7.76 5.86
CA ASN A 53 -32.21 8.42 5.02
C ASN A 53 -31.29 7.48 4.23
N VAL A 54 -31.29 6.16 4.50
CA VAL A 54 -30.38 5.18 3.87
C VAL A 54 -30.42 5.15 2.34
N ALA A 55 -31.55 5.53 1.72
CA ALA A 55 -31.68 5.64 0.27
C ALA A 55 -30.63 6.58 -0.36
N GLN A 56 -30.17 7.61 0.37
CA GLN A 56 -29.17 8.58 -0.10
C GLN A 56 -27.75 7.99 -0.19
N PHE A 57 -27.49 6.91 0.56
CA PHE A 57 -26.16 6.33 0.75
C PHE A 57 -26.01 4.96 0.07
N LYS A 58 -26.95 4.57 -0.81
CA LYS A 58 -26.93 3.27 -1.47
C LYS A 58 -25.63 3.01 -2.26
N GLU A 59 -25.01 4.05 -2.83
CA GLU A 59 -23.77 3.92 -3.62
C GLU A 59 -22.54 3.58 -2.78
N ILE A 60 -22.57 3.85 -1.47
CA ILE A 60 -21.46 3.66 -0.53
C ILE A 60 -21.72 2.55 0.49
N LEU A 61 -22.80 1.78 0.31
CA LEU A 61 -23.17 0.64 1.15
C LEU A 61 -23.22 -0.62 0.29
N ASP A 62 -22.76 -1.75 0.83
CA ASP A 62 -23.04 -3.03 0.20
C ASP A 62 -24.54 -3.35 0.23
N ASP A 63 -24.99 -4.18 -0.71
CA ASP A 63 -26.41 -4.50 -0.89
C ASP A 63 -27.06 -5.11 0.36
N ALA A 64 -26.32 -5.89 1.15
CA ALA A 64 -26.86 -6.53 2.34
C ALA A 64 -27.06 -5.50 3.47
N THR A 65 -26.06 -4.65 3.72
CA THR A 65 -26.14 -3.58 4.72
C THR A 65 -27.25 -2.59 4.38
N TYR A 66 -27.33 -2.14 3.13
CA TYR A 66 -28.41 -1.26 2.67
C TYR A 66 -29.80 -1.87 2.96
N ARG A 67 -30.00 -3.13 2.57
CA ARG A 67 -31.28 -3.83 2.78
C ARG A 67 -31.66 -3.95 4.25
N TYR A 68 -30.71 -4.17 5.14
CA TYR A 68 -30.99 -4.33 6.57
C TYR A 68 -31.48 -3.02 7.19
N ILE A 69 -30.91 -1.90 6.75
CA ILE A 69 -31.30 -0.57 7.23
C ILE A 69 -32.62 -0.13 6.61
N ASP A 70 -32.82 -0.40 5.31
CA ASP A 70 -34.09 -0.10 4.61
C ASP A 70 -35.28 -0.90 5.20
N ASN A 71 -35.03 -2.13 5.65
CA ASN A 71 -36.00 -2.92 6.41
C ASN A 71 -36.23 -2.41 7.86
N GLY A 72 -35.37 -1.53 8.36
CA GLY A 72 -35.42 -0.99 9.72
C GLY A 72 -34.89 -1.96 10.79
N TRP A 73 -34.09 -2.94 10.41
CA TRP A 73 -33.50 -3.91 11.35
C TRP A 73 -32.18 -3.45 11.94
N TYR A 74 -31.55 -2.47 11.30
CA TYR A 74 -30.25 -1.94 11.70
C TYR A 74 -30.20 -0.43 11.46
N GLN A 75 -29.41 0.25 12.28
CA GLN A 75 -29.04 1.64 12.13
C GLN A 75 -27.68 1.83 12.78
N PHE A 76 -26.92 2.82 12.34
CA PHE A 76 -25.61 3.10 12.94
C PHE A 76 -25.27 4.59 12.89
N PRO A 77 -24.56 5.10 13.91
CA PRO A 77 -24.05 6.47 13.89
C PRO A 77 -22.83 6.58 12.96
N VAL A 78 -22.73 7.70 12.25
CA VAL A 78 -21.53 8.09 11.52
C VAL A 78 -20.60 8.78 12.50
N ILE A 79 -19.38 8.26 12.63
CA ILE A 79 -18.34 8.81 13.51
C ILE A 79 -17.18 9.36 12.68
N PRO A 80 -16.34 10.26 13.24
CA PRO A 80 -15.15 10.73 12.55
C PRO A 80 -14.25 9.56 12.12
N THR A 81 -13.76 9.61 10.89
CA THR A 81 -12.78 8.64 10.40
C THR A 81 -11.47 8.80 11.17
N ALA A 82 -10.88 7.68 11.58
CA ALA A 82 -9.60 7.65 12.27
C ALA A 82 -8.61 6.75 11.51
N GLU A 83 -7.34 7.14 11.50
CA GLU A 83 -6.25 6.30 11.03
C GLU A 83 -5.69 5.48 12.20
N PHE A 84 -5.45 4.19 11.94
CA PHE A 84 -4.80 3.30 12.89
C PHE A 84 -3.41 2.96 12.35
N PRO A 85 -2.36 3.69 12.75
CA PRO A 85 -1.03 3.50 12.20
C PRO A 85 -0.43 2.17 12.64
N LEU A 86 0.42 1.61 11.78
CA LEU A 86 1.23 0.43 12.13
C LEU A 86 2.29 0.80 13.18
N HIS A 87 2.78 -0.21 13.90
CA HIS A 87 3.82 -0.01 14.90
C HIS A 87 5.09 0.58 14.25
N PRO A 88 5.73 1.63 14.80
CA PRO A 88 6.89 2.29 14.18
C PRO A 88 8.03 1.34 13.82
N GLY A 89 8.30 0.35 14.68
CA GLY A 89 9.33 -0.67 14.40
C GLY A 89 9.04 -1.51 13.15
N TYR A 90 7.77 -1.76 12.83
CA TYR A 90 7.38 -2.47 11.60
C TYR A 90 7.58 -1.56 10.37
N ILE A 91 7.23 -0.29 10.49
CA ILE A 91 7.44 0.72 9.44
C ILE A 91 8.92 0.82 9.10
N GLU A 92 9.77 1.04 10.11
CA GLU A 92 11.22 1.17 9.92
C GLU A 92 11.88 -0.10 9.39
N ALA A 93 11.46 -1.29 9.85
CA ALA A 93 11.93 -2.55 9.27
C ALA A 93 11.55 -2.68 7.78
N SER A 94 10.35 -2.24 7.41
CA SER A 94 9.89 -2.27 6.01
C SER A 94 10.69 -1.34 5.11
N ARG A 95 11.21 -0.21 5.63
CA ARG A 95 12.10 0.70 4.87
C ARG A 95 13.42 0.06 4.46
N ALA A 96 13.84 -0.99 5.15
CA ALA A 96 15.09 -1.69 4.87
C ALA A 96 14.99 -2.76 3.77
N ASN A 97 13.77 -3.12 3.35
CA ASN A 97 13.47 -4.26 2.46
C ASN A 97 13.56 -3.96 0.95
N PRO A 98 13.17 -2.78 0.43
CA PRO A 98 13.23 -2.49 -1.00
C PRO A 98 14.61 -2.79 -1.61
N GLY A 99 14.62 -3.55 -2.71
CA GLY A 99 15.84 -3.95 -3.42
C GLY A 99 16.65 -5.08 -2.78
N LYS A 100 16.27 -5.60 -1.60
CA LYS A 100 16.95 -6.72 -0.92
C LYS A 100 16.10 -7.98 -0.90
N VAL A 101 14.82 -7.81 -0.61
CA VAL A 101 13.85 -8.89 -0.55
C VAL A 101 13.43 -9.26 -1.97
N GLN A 102 13.42 -10.55 -2.27
CA GLN A 102 13.10 -11.08 -3.59
C GLN A 102 12.43 -12.45 -3.48
N LEU A 103 11.87 -12.91 -4.59
CA LEU A 103 11.38 -14.27 -4.74
C LEU A 103 12.44 -15.08 -5.49
N ASP A 104 12.68 -16.30 -5.03
CA ASP A 104 13.56 -17.25 -5.74
C ASP A 104 12.85 -17.91 -6.93
N GLU A 105 13.52 -18.86 -7.58
CA GLU A 105 12.98 -19.60 -8.75
C GLU A 105 11.73 -20.42 -8.44
N ASN A 106 11.51 -20.78 -7.17
CA ASN A 106 10.32 -21.50 -6.70
C ASN A 106 9.25 -20.53 -6.18
N GLY A 107 9.52 -19.23 -6.25
CA GLY A 107 8.66 -18.17 -5.74
C GLY A 107 8.64 -18.09 -4.22
N LEU A 108 9.66 -18.61 -3.53
CA LEU A 108 9.82 -18.49 -2.09
C LEU A 108 10.46 -17.15 -1.72
N LEU A 109 10.03 -16.59 -0.59
CA LEU A 109 10.56 -15.35 -0.06
C LEU A 109 11.98 -15.55 0.48
N VAL A 110 12.94 -14.77 -0.03
CA VAL A 110 14.32 -14.78 0.46
C VAL A 110 14.76 -13.38 0.90
N ASN A 111 15.72 -13.35 1.84
CA ASN A 111 16.30 -12.13 2.43
C ASN A 111 15.30 -11.19 3.15
N SER A 112 14.12 -11.69 3.51
CA SER A 112 13.18 -10.97 4.37
C SER A 112 13.41 -11.37 5.83
N THR A 113 13.57 -10.37 6.71
CA THR A 113 13.76 -10.61 8.16
C THR A 113 12.64 -10.00 8.99
N ALA A 114 12.22 -8.78 8.68
CA ALA A 114 11.17 -8.06 9.40
C ALA A 114 10.50 -7.03 8.49
N GLY A 115 9.33 -6.53 8.90
CA GLY A 115 8.54 -5.57 8.12
C GLY A 115 7.78 -6.21 6.94
N ARG A 116 7.16 -5.37 6.11
CA ARG A 116 6.51 -5.79 4.87
C ARG A 116 7.58 -6.10 3.83
N ALA A 117 7.58 -7.32 3.31
CA ALA A 117 8.53 -7.79 2.30
C ALA A 117 8.51 -6.91 1.03
N PHE A 118 7.32 -6.68 0.48
CA PHE A 118 7.11 -5.86 -0.72
C PHE A 118 6.12 -4.74 -0.38
N PRO A 119 6.60 -3.54 0.02
CA PRO A 119 5.72 -2.43 0.40
C PRO A 119 5.08 -1.72 -0.79
N LYS A 120 5.65 -1.86 -1.99
CA LYS A 120 5.10 -1.27 -3.21
C LYS A 120 3.72 -1.85 -3.53
N GLU A 121 2.82 -0.98 -3.99
CA GLU A 121 1.54 -1.38 -4.60
C GLU A 121 1.75 -2.41 -5.73
N PRO A 122 0.83 -3.38 -5.88
CA PRO A 122 0.94 -4.42 -6.89
C PRO A 122 0.91 -3.81 -8.30
N ASP A 123 1.85 -4.23 -9.14
CA ASP A 123 1.93 -3.83 -10.55
C ASP A 123 1.21 -4.88 -11.42
N PRO A 124 0.19 -4.50 -12.22
CA PRO A 124 -0.50 -5.41 -13.12
C PRO A 124 0.42 -6.08 -14.16
N ASN A 125 1.58 -5.50 -14.45
CA ASN A 125 2.55 -6.02 -15.41
C ASN A 125 3.62 -6.93 -14.76
N ASP A 126 3.64 -7.03 -13.43
CA ASP A 126 4.53 -7.94 -12.73
C ASP A 126 3.86 -9.32 -12.60
N PRO A 127 4.36 -10.35 -13.32
CA PRO A 127 3.76 -11.70 -13.26
C PRO A 127 3.81 -12.32 -11.86
N GLN A 128 4.64 -11.78 -10.95
CA GLN A 128 4.78 -12.22 -9.57
C GLN A 128 4.04 -11.31 -8.58
N ALA A 129 3.28 -10.30 -9.04
CA ALA A 129 2.58 -9.35 -8.17
C ALA A 129 1.70 -10.05 -7.12
N GLY A 130 0.92 -11.06 -7.55
CA GLY A 130 0.08 -11.85 -6.65
C GLY A 130 0.89 -12.60 -5.59
N GLN A 131 2.03 -13.18 -5.96
CA GLN A 131 2.88 -13.91 -5.02
C GLN A 131 3.58 -12.96 -4.02
N LYS A 132 4.01 -11.78 -4.47
CA LYS A 132 4.54 -10.73 -3.60
C LYS A 132 3.50 -10.23 -2.59
N LEU A 133 2.23 -10.12 -2.99
CA LEU A 133 1.13 -9.80 -2.07
C LEU A 133 0.95 -10.89 -1.02
N VAL A 134 0.91 -12.17 -1.42
CA VAL A 134 0.74 -13.30 -0.49
C VAL A 134 1.87 -13.34 0.54
N TRP A 135 3.13 -13.18 0.12
CA TRP A 135 4.25 -13.17 1.07
C TRP A 135 4.24 -11.96 2.00
N SER A 136 3.87 -10.79 1.49
CA SER A 136 3.72 -9.58 2.30
C SER A 136 2.59 -9.69 3.32
N TYR A 137 1.53 -10.44 2.98
CA TYR A 137 0.46 -10.80 3.91
C TYR A 137 0.95 -11.81 4.96
N GLN A 138 1.54 -12.93 4.54
CA GLN A 138 1.96 -14.03 5.42
C GLN A 138 3.02 -13.65 6.47
N TYR A 139 3.86 -12.66 6.19
CA TYR A 139 4.82 -12.08 7.13
C TYR A 139 4.41 -10.67 7.58
N GLY A 140 3.15 -10.32 7.38
CA GLY A 140 2.58 -9.03 7.76
C GLY A 140 2.32 -8.94 9.26
N PHE A 141 2.15 -7.72 9.78
CA PHE A 141 1.80 -7.51 11.19
C PHE A 141 0.48 -8.19 11.61
N ASN A 142 -0.39 -8.54 10.64
CA ASN A 142 -1.72 -9.08 10.86
C ASN A 142 -1.84 -10.59 10.57
N SER A 143 -0.73 -11.28 10.25
CA SER A 143 -0.75 -12.73 9.98
C SER A 143 -0.62 -13.55 11.26
N GLY A 144 -1.75 -13.76 11.94
CA GLY A 144 -1.86 -14.69 13.08
C GLY A 144 -1.51 -14.07 14.42
#